data_AF-A0A5Y8WF80-F1
#
_entry.id   AF-A0A5Y8WF80-F1
#
_cell.length_a   1.000
_cell.length_b   1.000
_cell.length_c   1.000
_cell.angle_alpha   90.00
_cell.angle_beta   90.00
_cell.angle_gamma   90.00
#
_symmetry.space_group_name_H-M   'P 1'
#
loop_
_entity.id
_entity.type
_entity.pdbx_description
1 polymer ?
#
loop_
_entity_poly.entity_id
_entity_poly.type
_entity_poly.pdbx_seq_one_letter_code
_entity_poly.pdbx_strand_id
1 'polypeptide(L)'
;MSIFSINDNSNYNSILSQSKANKESKENSKISFANAFLKQNASKLNEIQNANSQTLARSEVLNSTNTTNTSNNINFSISSKTNSPNYDISSKFKNSIYTLKYKQADISNTSTNTAYGYSVDKDGYMGSDFNKAAGLPEDFKIHKSTLDEIERVAEYNVSDIREYLGVDKYYSNIDMAETIKQYYNLFSN
;
A
#
# COMPACT_ATOMS: atom_id res chain seq x y z
N MET A 1 34.01 3.58 11.41
CA MET A 1 34.39 3.42 12.83
C MET A 1 33.74 2.16 13.35
N SER A 2 34.51 1.23 13.91
CA SER A 2 33.98 -0.05 14.43
C SER A 2 33.13 0.19 15.66
N ILE A 3 31.90 -0.34 15.69
CA ILE A 3 30.95 -0.21 16.81
C ILE A 3 31.10 -1.31 17.86
N PHE A 4 32.01 -2.26 17.65
CA PHE A 4 32.33 -3.33 18.59
C PHE A 4 33.79 -3.21 19.03
N SER A 5 34.09 -2.20 19.85
CA SER A 5 35.33 -2.20 20.62
C SER A 5 35.10 -3.03 21.88
N ILE A 6 35.69 -4.22 21.95
CA ILE A 6 35.78 -4.98 23.20
C ILE A 6 36.77 -4.23 24.09
N ASN A 7 36.26 -3.65 25.20
CA ASN A 7 37.08 -2.95 26.17
C ASN A 7 37.76 -3.98 27.09
N ASP A 8 38.86 -4.58 26.63
CA ASP A 8 39.73 -5.41 27.46
C ASP A 8 40.60 -4.52 28.36
N ASN A 9 39.96 -3.70 29.20
CA ASN A 9 40.66 -2.92 30.20
C ASN A 9 40.91 -3.82 31.42
N SER A 10 42.15 -4.26 31.61
CA SER A 10 42.61 -5.09 32.73
C SER A 10 42.66 -4.35 34.08
N ASN A 11 42.05 -3.17 34.18
CA ASN A 11 42.10 -2.28 35.36
C ASN A 11 40.90 -2.45 36.32
N TYR A 12 40.16 -3.56 36.22
CA TYR A 12 39.06 -3.88 37.14
C TYR A 12 39.53 -4.87 38.21
N ASN A 13 39.49 -4.45 39.48
CA ASN A 13 39.95 -5.25 40.64
C ASN A 13 39.11 -6.51 40.93
N SER A 14 38.00 -6.74 40.21
CA SER A 14 37.19 -7.96 40.35
C SER A 14 36.38 -8.26 39.08
N ILE A 15 36.06 -9.55 38.87
CA ILE A 15 35.19 -10.02 37.77
C ILE A 15 33.80 -9.37 37.86
N LEU A 16 33.29 -9.12 39.07
CA LEU A 16 32.01 -8.45 39.28
C LEU A 16 32.06 -7.00 38.77
N SER A 17 33.12 -6.26 39.10
CA SER A 17 33.33 -4.87 38.64
C SER A 17 33.42 -4.79 37.12
N GLN A 18 34.13 -5.73 36.49
CA GLN A 18 34.24 -5.80 35.03
C GLN A 18 32.89 -6.14 34.37
N SER A 19 32.12 -7.07 34.93
CA SER A 19 30.78 -7.43 34.43
C SER A 19 29.79 -6.27 34.50
N LYS A 20 29.85 -5.47 35.58
CA LYS A 20 29.00 -4.30 35.78
C LYS A 20 29.33 -3.20 34.77
N ALA A 21 30.62 -2.87 34.60
CA ALA A 21 31.07 -1.90 33.62
C ALA A 21 30.72 -2.32 32.17
N ASN A 22 30.83 -3.61 31.85
CA ASN A 22 30.44 -4.15 30.54
C ASN A 22 28.93 -4.13 30.30
N LYS A 23 28.09 -4.22 31.34
CA LYS A 23 26.64 -4.06 31.22
C LYS A 23 26.28 -2.59 30.97
N GLU A 24 26.86 -1.67 31.74
CA GLU A 24 26.65 -0.23 31.59
C GLU A 24 27.13 0.27 30.22
N SER A 25 28.27 -0.19 29.71
CA SER A 25 28.75 0.17 28.37
C SER A 25 27.86 -0.34 27.23
N LYS A 26 27.29 -1.55 27.38
CA LYS A 26 26.29 -2.09 26.43
C LYS A 26 25.00 -1.29 26.44
N GLU A 27 24.52 -0.88 27.61
CA GLU A 27 23.32 -0.02 27.73
C GLU A 27 23.57 1.36 27.10
N ASN A 28 24.71 1.99 27.38
CA ASN A 28 25.11 3.26 26.78
C ASN A 28 25.26 3.17 25.25
N SER A 29 25.75 2.04 24.74
CA SER A 29 25.86 1.80 23.29
C SER A 29 24.50 1.66 22.60
N LYS A 30 23.53 1.01 23.24
CA LYS A 30 22.14 0.91 22.72
C LYS A 30 21.46 2.28 22.66
N ILE A 31 21.63 3.09 23.70
CA ILE A 31 21.11 4.46 23.76
C ILE A 31 21.77 5.33 22.67
N SER A 32 23.07 5.19 22.45
CA SER A 32 23.81 5.90 21.39
C SER A 32 23.28 5.55 19.99
N PHE A 33 23.05 4.26 19.70
CA PHE A 33 22.47 3.84 18.43
C PHE A 33 21.06 4.40 18.22
N ALA A 34 20.19 4.32 19.23
CA ALA A 34 18.83 4.86 19.16
C ALA A 34 18.84 6.37 18.87
N ASN A 35 19.69 7.12 19.55
CA ASN A 35 19.84 8.56 19.33
C ASN A 35 20.37 8.89 17.92
N ALA A 36 21.36 8.14 17.43
CA ALA A 36 21.87 8.32 16.07
C ALA A 36 20.82 8.00 15.01
N PHE A 37 20.05 6.93 15.20
CA PHE A 37 18.97 6.52 14.31
C PHE A 37 17.85 7.57 14.26
N LEU A 38 17.40 8.05 15.42
CA LEU A 38 16.39 9.11 15.52
C LEU A 38 16.87 10.41 14.84
N LYS A 39 18.12 10.81 15.08
CA LYS A 39 18.71 11.99 14.44
C LYS A 39 18.78 11.85 12.91
N GLN A 40 19.20 10.67 12.42
CA GLN A 40 19.25 10.40 10.98
C GLN A 40 17.85 10.45 10.36
N ASN A 41 16.83 9.91 11.03
CA ASN A 41 15.46 9.92 10.52
C ASN A 41 14.87 11.33 10.52
N ALA A 42 15.13 12.15 11.54
CA ALA A 42 14.70 13.54 11.57
C ALA A 42 15.33 14.38 10.43
N SER A 43 16.63 14.18 10.15
CA SER A 43 17.30 14.84 9.02
C SER A 43 16.71 14.42 7.67
N LYS A 44 16.51 13.12 7.45
CA LYS A 44 15.85 12.61 6.23
C LYS A 44 14.44 13.18 6.04
N LEU A 45 13.68 13.32 7.12
CA LEU A 45 12.34 13.91 7.06
C LEU A 45 12.37 15.38 6.64
N ASN A 46 13.30 16.18 7.18
CA ASN A 46 13.50 17.58 6.77
C ASN A 46 13.92 17.69 5.31
N GLU A 47 14.78 16.81 4.82
CA GLU A 47 15.18 16.77 3.40
C GLU A 47 13.98 16.48 2.49
N ILE A 48 13.13 15.51 2.85
CA ILE A 48 11.90 15.18 2.12
C ILE A 48 10.93 16.37 2.12
N GLN A 49 10.73 17.01 3.27
CA GLN A 49 9.86 18.19 3.37
C GLN A 49 10.37 19.32 2.48
N ASN A 50 11.68 19.61 2.50
CA ASN A 50 12.28 20.63 1.67
C ASN A 50 12.21 20.30 0.17
N ALA A 51 12.37 19.04 -0.21
CA ALA A 51 12.22 18.59 -1.59
C ALA A 51 10.77 18.73 -2.09
N ASN A 52 9.79 18.43 -1.24
CA ASN A 52 8.38 18.58 -1.55
C ASN A 52 7.97 20.05 -1.69
N SER A 53 8.40 20.93 -0.77
CA SER A 53 8.14 22.38 -0.87
C SER A 53 8.74 22.99 -2.14
N GLN A 54 9.96 22.61 -2.52
CA GLN A 54 10.57 23.07 -3.78
C GLN A 54 9.82 22.55 -5.01
N THR A 55 9.33 21.30 -4.97
CA THR A 55 8.53 20.73 -6.06
C THR A 55 7.19 21.44 -6.20
N LEU A 56 6.54 21.75 -5.08
CA LEU A 56 5.27 22.47 -5.04
C LEU A 56 5.43 23.89 -5.60
N ALA A 57 6.43 24.65 -5.12
CA ALA A 57 6.73 25.99 -5.62
C ALA A 57 7.04 26.01 -7.14
N ARG A 58 7.79 25.01 -7.65
CA ARG A 58 8.02 24.87 -9.09
C ARG A 58 6.76 24.54 -9.87
N SER A 59 5.85 23.74 -9.31
CA SER A 59 4.57 23.41 -9.94
C SER A 59 3.60 24.59 -10.02
N GLU A 60 3.59 25.46 -9.00
CA GLU A 60 2.80 26.69 -8.99
C GLU A 60 3.31 27.70 -10.02
N VAL A 61 4.64 27.90 -10.09
CA VAL A 61 5.26 28.78 -11.11
C VAL A 61 4.99 28.29 -12.54
N LEU A 62 5.04 26.98 -12.78
CA LEU A 62 4.71 26.37 -14.08
C LEU A 62 3.22 26.50 -14.45
N ASN A 63 2.32 26.46 -13.46
CA ASN A 63 0.89 26.66 -13.70
C ASN A 63 0.56 28.12 -14.01
N SER A 64 1.20 29.07 -13.31
CA SER A 64 1.05 30.51 -13.56
C SER A 64 1.59 30.96 -14.92
N THR A 65 2.55 30.26 -15.52
CA THR A 65 3.03 30.55 -16.88
C THR A 65 2.09 30.03 -17.98
N ASN A 66 1.22 29.07 -17.67
CA ASN A 66 0.24 28.53 -18.62
C ASN A 66 -1.10 29.28 -18.59
N THR A 67 -1.47 29.90 -17.47
CA THR A 67 -2.76 30.62 -17.33
C THR A 67 -2.77 32.03 -17.89
N THR A 68 -1.61 32.64 -18.21
CA THR A 68 -1.56 33.96 -18.88
C THR A 68 -1.69 33.89 -20.41
N ASN A 69 -1.80 32.69 -21.00
CA ASN A 69 -1.85 32.52 -22.46
C ASN A 69 -3.20 32.00 -23.02
N THR A 70 -4.29 32.00 -22.23
CA THR A 70 -5.59 31.47 -22.70
C THR A 70 -6.61 32.53 -23.14
N SER A 71 -6.22 33.80 -23.22
CA SER A 71 -7.09 34.84 -23.79
C SER A 71 -6.36 35.63 -24.86
N ASN A 72 -6.31 35.07 -26.07
CA ASN A 72 -6.72 35.70 -27.32
C ASN A 72 -6.02 35.05 -28.52
N ASN A 73 -6.86 34.57 -29.43
CA ASN A 73 -6.54 34.02 -30.74
C ASN A 73 -5.57 34.92 -31.53
N ILE A 74 -4.37 34.41 -31.82
CA ILE A 74 -3.59 34.75 -33.02
C ILE A 74 -2.49 33.70 -33.21
N ASN A 75 -2.41 33.16 -34.43
CA ASN A 75 -1.24 32.45 -34.96
C ASN A 75 0.05 33.16 -34.58
N PHE A 76 0.81 32.60 -33.64
CA PHE A 76 2.19 33.01 -33.41
C PHE A 76 3.08 31.77 -33.41
N SER A 77 3.70 31.55 -34.57
CA SER A 77 4.77 30.58 -34.75
C SER A 77 5.94 30.99 -33.87
N ILE A 78 6.03 30.46 -32.65
CA ILE A 78 7.22 30.64 -31.80
C ILE A 78 8.25 29.59 -32.21
N SER A 79 9.04 29.95 -33.22
CA SER A 79 10.40 29.48 -33.36
C SER A 79 11.20 29.96 -32.13
N SER A 80 11.35 29.12 -31.12
CA SER A 80 12.42 29.25 -30.13
C SER A 80 13.43 28.12 -30.32
N LYS A 81 14.32 28.30 -31.31
CA LYS A 81 15.67 27.72 -31.25
C LYS A 81 16.32 28.24 -29.97
N THR A 82 16.25 27.45 -28.89
CA THR A 82 17.17 27.60 -27.76
C THR A 82 18.14 26.43 -27.82
N ASN A 83 19.37 26.70 -28.26
CA ASN A 83 20.48 25.75 -28.28
C ASN A 83 21.02 25.49 -26.86
N SER A 84 20.15 25.06 -25.94
CA SER A 84 20.55 24.64 -24.60
C SER A 84 20.40 23.12 -24.47
N PRO A 85 21.47 22.37 -24.18
CA PRO A 85 21.49 20.90 -24.21
C PRO A 85 20.83 20.26 -22.98
N ASN A 86 19.66 20.75 -22.55
CA ASN A 86 19.00 20.23 -21.35
C ASN A 86 17.49 20.02 -21.49
N TYR A 87 17.05 19.56 -22.67
CA TYR A 87 15.68 19.13 -22.89
C TYR A 87 15.59 17.63 -23.15
N ASP A 88 16.04 16.82 -22.18
CA ASP A 88 15.68 15.40 -22.14
C ASP A 88 15.29 14.89 -20.73
N ILE A 89 15.13 15.81 -19.77
CA ILE A 89 14.68 15.46 -18.40
C ILE A 89 13.13 15.47 -18.31
N SER A 90 12.43 16.12 -19.25
CA SER A 90 10.98 16.27 -19.17
C SER A 90 10.19 15.00 -19.54
N SER A 91 10.73 14.11 -20.36
CA SER A 91 10.01 12.88 -20.77
C SER A 91 9.93 11.85 -19.64
N LYS A 92 11.04 11.65 -18.91
CA LYS A 92 11.10 10.74 -17.75
C LYS A 92 10.31 11.25 -16.54
N PHE A 93 10.30 12.57 -16.31
CA PHE A 93 9.55 13.17 -15.19
C PHE A 93 8.05 13.33 -15.51
N LYS A 94 7.67 13.54 -16.77
CA LYS A 94 6.25 13.52 -17.17
C LYS A 94 5.65 12.13 -17.02
N ASN A 95 6.38 11.06 -17.32
CA ASN A 95 5.90 9.71 -17.09
C ASN A 95 5.74 9.36 -15.60
N SER A 96 6.55 9.89 -14.68
CA SER A 96 6.38 9.59 -13.25
C SER A 96 5.17 10.31 -12.63
N ILE A 97 4.89 11.56 -13.03
CA ILE A 97 3.74 12.32 -12.52
C ILE A 97 2.42 11.83 -13.15
N TYR A 98 2.41 11.43 -14.43
CA TYR A 98 1.25 10.77 -15.04
C TYR A 98 1.06 9.34 -14.52
N THR A 99 2.10 8.57 -14.18
CA THR A 99 1.88 7.25 -13.56
C THR A 99 1.42 7.33 -12.09
N LEU A 100 1.72 8.41 -11.36
CA LEU A 100 1.28 8.59 -9.97
C LEU A 100 -0.10 9.25 -9.85
N LYS A 101 -0.41 10.28 -10.64
CA LYS A 101 -1.74 10.94 -10.61
C LYS A 101 -2.86 10.03 -11.07
N TYR A 102 -2.60 9.12 -12.02
CA TYR A 102 -3.59 8.14 -12.48
C TYR A 102 -3.62 6.87 -11.60
N LYS A 103 -2.59 6.62 -10.79
CA LYS A 103 -2.67 5.55 -9.77
C LYS A 103 -3.41 5.97 -8.51
N GLN A 104 -3.40 7.25 -8.13
CA GLN A 104 -4.04 7.71 -6.90
C GLN A 104 -5.51 8.13 -7.10
N ALA A 105 -5.86 8.69 -8.27
CA ALA A 105 -7.21 9.19 -8.55
C ALA A 105 -8.25 8.07 -8.81
N ASP A 106 -7.82 6.88 -9.23
CA ASP A 106 -8.72 5.72 -9.40
C ASP A 106 -9.00 4.96 -8.09
N ILE A 107 -8.23 5.22 -7.02
CA ILE A 107 -8.37 4.51 -5.74
C ILE A 107 -9.34 5.24 -4.79
N SER A 108 -9.48 6.55 -4.89
CA SER A 108 -10.27 7.34 -3.93
C SER A 108 -11.75 7.53 -4.28
N ASN A 109 -12.19 7.10 -5.47
CA ASN A 109 -13.58 7.25 -5.90
C ASN A 109 -14.23 5.95 -6.43
N THR A 110 -13.48 4.86 -6.44
CA THR A 110 -14.06 3.52 -6.52
C THR A 110 -14.19 3.07 -5.07
N SER A 111 -15.39 3.17 -4.48
CA SER A 111 -15.74 2.21 -3.43
C SER A 111 -15.45 0.87 -4.09
N THR A 112 -14.32 0.24 -3.74
CA THR A 112 -14.06 -1.12 -4.18
C THR A 112 -15.08 -1.90 -3.39
N ASN A 113 -16.27 -2.04 -3.97
CA ASN A 113 -17.32 -2.85 -3.40
C ASN A 113 -16.65 -4.21 -3.22
N THR A 114 -16.50 -4.61 -1.97
CA THR A 114 -15.89 -5.89 -1.63
C THR A 114 -16.99 -6.76 -1.06
N ALA A 115 -16.91 -8.06 -1.38
CA ALA A 115 -17.77 -9.07 -0.81
C ALA A 115 -16.91 -10.28 -0.49
N TYR A 116 -17.11 -10.86 0.70
CA TYR A 116 -16.37 -12.04 1.14
C TYR A 116 -14.83 -11.88 1.10
N GLY A 117 -14.33 -10.65 1.18
CA GLY A 117 -12.89 -10.35 1.10
C GLY A 117 -12.33 -10.14 -0.31
N TYR A 118 -13.17 -10.13 -1.34
CA TYR A 118 -12.75 -10.00 -2.75
C TYR A 118 -13.43 -8.82 -3.45
N SER A 119 -12.86 -8.38 -4.56
CA SER A 119 -13.39 -7.27 -5.36
C SER A 119 -14.73 -7.62 -6.02
N VAL A 120 -15.58 -6.61 -6.20
CA VAL A 120 -16.87 -6.66 -6.89
C VAL A 120 -16.92 -5.51 -7.88
N ASP A 121 -17.34 -5.78 -9.10
CA ASP A 121 -17.49 -4.76 -10.12
C ASP A 121 -18.73 -3.88 -9.89
N LYS A 122 -18.89 -2.85 -10.74
CA LYS A 122 -20.00 -1.91 -10.68
C LYS A 122 -21.38 -2.55 -10.88
N ASP A 123 -21.43 -3.70 -11.55
CA ASP A 123 -22.66 -4.43 -11.88
C ASP A 123 -22.96 -5.53 -10.85
N GLY A 124 -22.13 -5.64 -9.80
CA GLY A 124 -22.31 -6.59 -8.69
C GLY A 124 -21.69 -7.97 -8.93
N TYR A 125 -20.92 -8.17 -10.00
CA TYR A 125 -20.20 -9.42 -10.25
C TYR A 125 -18.89 -9.47 -9.47
N MET A 126 -18.54 -10.67 -8.98
CA MET A 126 -17.27 -10.94 -8.31
C MET A 126 -16.11 -10.76 -9.28
N GLY A 127 -15.01 -10.18 -8.78
CA GLY A 127 -13.84 -9.85 -9.58
C GLY A 127 -12.90 -11.03 -9.83
N SER A 128 -11.88 -10.76 -10.65
CA SER A 128 -10.86 -11.75 -11.03
C SER A 128 -10.07 -12.32 -9.84
N ASP A 129 -9.95 -11.57 -8.74
CA ASP A 129 -9.33 -12.02 -7.50
C ASP A 129 -10.13 -13.13 -6.82
N PHE A 130 -11.47 -13.02 -6.80
CA PHE A 130 -12.36 -14.10 -6.38
C PHE A 130 -12.23 -15.32 -7.30
N ASN A 131 -12.32 -15.12 -8.62
CA ASN A 131 -12.23 -16.22 -9.59
C ASN A 131 -10.93 -17.01 -9.42
N LYS A 132 -9.80 -16.32 -9.25
CA LYS A 132 -8.50 -16.94 -9.00
C LYS A 132 -8.47 -17.75 -7.70
N ALA A 133 -9.03 -17.22 -6.61
CA ALA A 133 -9.10 -17.93 -5.34
C ALA A 133 -10.02 -19.17 -5.41
N ALA A 134 -11.13 -19.06 -6.14
CA ALA A 134 -12.11 -20.12 -6.34
C ALA A 134 -11.72 -21.12 -7.45
N GLY A 135 -10.60 -20.92 -8.15
CA GLY A 135 -10.19 -21.80 -9.27
C GLY A 135 -11.10 -21.73 -10.49
N LEU A 136 -11.84 -20.63 -10.65
CA LEU A 136 -12.76 -20.39 -11.77
C LEU A 136 -12.02 -19.79 -12.97
N PRO A 137 -12.55 -19.93 -14.21
CA PRO A 137 -12.05 -19.20 -15.37
C PRO A 137 -11.98 -17.68 -15.11
N GLU A 138 -11.01 -17.00 -15.74
CA GLU A 138 -10.78 -15.57 -15.51
C GLU A 138 -12.01 -14.71 -15.86
N ASP A 139 -12.74 -15.09 -16.91
CA ASP A 139 -13.95 -14.45 -17.41
C ASP A 139 -15.26 -14.98 -16.78
N PHE A 140 -15.16 -15.90 -15.81
CA PHE A 140 -16.32 -16.44 -15.13
C PHE A 140 -17.09 -15.33 -14.40
N LYS A 141 -18.42 -15.32 -14.58
CA LYS A 141 -19.31 -14.33 -13.98
C LYS A 141 -20.21 -14.95 -12.94
N ILE A 142 -20.01 -14.56 -11.68
CA ILE A 142 -20.91 -14.86 -10.58
C ILE A 142 -21.27 -13.55 -9.86
N HIS A 143 -22.56 -13.31 -9.68
CA HIS A 143 -23.03 -12.10 -9.02
C HIS A 143 -22.99 -12.29 -7.50
N LYS A 144 -22.67 -11.23 -6.74
CA LYS A 144 -22.61 -11.26 -5.26
C LYS A 144 -23.89 -11.83 -4.66
N SER A 145 -25.06 -11.44 -5.16
CA SER A 145 -26.35 -11.93 -4.64
C SER A 145 -26.52 -13.44 -4.78
N THR A 146 -25.85 -14.08 -5.75
CA THR A 146 -25.81 -15.54 -5.85
C THR A 146 -25.05 -16.16 -4.68
N LEU A 147 -23.93 -15.55 -4.27
CA LEU A 147 -23.19 -15.98 -3.08
C LEU A 147 -23.97 -15.73 -1.78
N ASP A 148 -24.65 -14.58 -1.69
CA ASP A 148 -25.53 -14.24 -0.56
C ASP A 148 -26.66 -15.27 -0.40
N GLU A 149 -27.24 -15.74 -1.52
CA GLU A 149 -28.26 -16.77 -1.55
C GLU A 149 -27.73 -18.11 -1.04
N ILE A 150 -26.52 -18.50 -1.48
CA ILE A 150 -25.86 -19.74 -1.05
C ILE A 150 -25.60 -19.71 0.45
N GLU A 151 -25.08 -18.60 1.00
CA GLU A 151 -24.90 -18.43 2.45
C GLU A 151 -26.24 -18.57 3.18
N ARG A 152 -27.29 -17.90 2.69
CA ARG A 152 -28.61 -17.94 3.33
C ARG A 152 -29.20 -19.34 3.35
N VAL A 153 -29.14 -20.07 2.24
CA VAL A 153 -29.65 -21.45 2.15
C VAL A 153 -28.84 -22.38 3.05
N ALA A 154 -27.52 -22.22 3.11
CA ALA A 154 -26.66 -23.00 4.01
C ALA A 154 -27.04 -22.78 5.48
N GLU A 155 -27.21 -21.52 5.92
CA GLU A 155 -27.66 -21.17 7.28
C GLU A 155 -29.09 -21.61 7.60
N TYR A 156 -29.96 -21.66 6.59
CA TYR A 156 -31.33 -22.14 6.72
C TYR A 156 -31.38 -23.66 6.93
N ASN A 157 -30.57 -24.42 6.19
CA ASN A 157 -30.54 -25.89 6.30
C ASN A 157 -30.07 -26.42 7.67
N VAL A 158 -29.46 -25.55 8.48
CA VAL A 158 -28.98 -25.85 9.84
C VAL A 158 -29.75 -25.08 10.90
N SER A 159 -30.94 -24.55 10.58
CA SER A 159 -31.77 -23.75 11.49
C SER A 159 -32.08 -24.48 12.80
N ASP A 160 -32.48 -25.75 12.70
CA ASP A 160 -32.88 -26.54 13.87
C ASP A 160 -31.70 -26.76 14.82
N ILE A 161 -30.50 -26.91 14.26
CA ILE A 161 -29.25 -27.05 15.02
C ILE A 161 -28.88 -25.72 15.67
N ARG A 162 -29.04 -24.59 14.96
CA ARG A 162 -28.80 -23.24 15.52
C ARG A 162 -29.72 -22.95 16.69
N GLU A 163 -31.00 -23.27 16.56
CA GLU A 163 -31.99 -23.10 17.62
C GLU A 163 -31.66 -23.98 18.82
N TYR A 164 -31.32 -25.26 18.59
CA TYR A 164 -30.90 -26.17 19.64
C TYR A 164 -29.63 -25.69 20.39
N LEU A 165 -28.66 -25.15 19.67
CA LEU A 165 -27.41 -24.62 20.25
C LEU A 165 -27.56 -23.21 20.84
N GLY A 166 -28.69 -22.53 20.58
CA GLY A 166 -28.93 -21.15 21.02
C GLY A 166 -28.00 -20.13 20.38
N VAL A 167 -27.60 -20.32 19.12
CA VAL A 167 -26.65 -19.44 18.40
C VAL A 167 -27.32 -18.70 17.24
N ASP A 168 -26.94 -17.43 17.06
CA ASP A 168 -27.52 -16.57 16.01
C ASP A 168 -27.11 -16.99 14.60
N LYS A 169 -25.93 -17.58 14.41
CA LYS A 169 -25.44 -18.13 13.13
C LYS A 169 -24.74 -19.46 13.39
N TYR A 170 -24.91 -20.41 12.48
CA TYR A 170 -24.19 -21.67 12.57
C TYR A 170 -22.74 -21.51 12.12
N TYR A 171 -22.53 -20.73 11.06
CA TYR A 171 -21.20 -20.50 10.51
C TYR A 171 -20.71 -19.10 10.91
N SER A 172 -19.59 -19.04 11.64
CA SER A 172 -19.00 -17.76 12.05
C SER A 172 -18.11 -17.15 10.95
N ASN A 173 -17.38 -17.99 10.20
CA ASN A 173 -16.52 -17.59 9.10
C ASN A 173 -16.60 -18.66 8.00
N ILE A 174 -17.04 -18.28 6.80
CA ILE A 174 -17.05 -19.16 5.62
C ILE A 174 -16.06 -18.61 4.61
N ASP A 175 -15.11 -19.44 4.16
CA ASP A 175 -14.32 -19.14 2.98
C ASP A 175 -15.19 -19.40 1.74
N MET A 176 -15.82 -18.34 1.26
CA MET A 176 -16.74 -18.42 0.12
C MET A 176 -16.03 -18.86 -1.16
N ALA A 177 -14.77 -18.46 -1.37
CA ALA A 177 -14.02 -18.84 -2.56
C ALA A 177 -13.70 -20.34 -2.54
N GLU A 178 -13.20 -20.87 -1.42
CA GLU A 178 -12.93 -22.31 -1.29
C GLU A 178 -14.23 -23.14 -1.34
N THR A 179 -15.34 -22.61 -0.83
CA THR A 179 -16.66 -23.24 -0.92
C THR A 179 -17.09 -23.37 -2.38
N ILE A 180 -17.03 -22.28 -3.16
CA ILE A 180 -17.40 -22.29 -4.58
C ILE A 180 -16.46 -23.17 -5.40
N LYS A 181 -15.16 -23.17 -5.11
CA LYS A 181 -14.18 -24.06 -5.73
C LYS A 181 -14.56 -25.52 -5.60
N GLN A 182 -14.95 -25.96 -4.40
CA GLN A 182 -15.39 -27.33 -4.16
C GLN A 182 -16.62 -27.67 -5.01
N TYR A 183 -17.62 -26.79 -5.08
CA TYR A 183 -18.79 -27.01 -5.92
C TYR A 183 -18.46 -27.04 -7.42
N TYR A 184 -17.64 -26.11 -7.90
CA TYR A 184 -17.25 -26.04 -9.31
C TYR A 184 -16.50 -27.29 -9.77
N ASN A 185 -15.64 -27.83 -8.92
CA ASN A 185 -14.90 -29.07 -9.18
C ASN A 185 -15.80 -30.30 -9.34
N LEU A 186 -17.05 -30.28 -8.85
CA LEU A 186 -17.99 -31.39 -9.06
C LEU A 186 -18.51 -31.45 -10.50
N PHE A 187 -18.61 -30.30 -11.17
CA PHE A 187 -19.14 -30.19 -12.53
C PHE A 187 -18.05 -30.11 -13.61
N SER A 188 -16.79 -29.97 -13.20
CA SER A 188 -15.65 -29.84 -14.10
C SER A 188 -14.97 -31.18 -14.44
N ASN A 189 -15.59 -32.30 -14.04
CA ASN A 189 -15.11 -33.67 -14.28
C ASN A 189 -15.73 -34.30 -15.52
#